data_AF-A0A0P6RPK3-F1
#
_entry.id   AF-A0A0P6RPK3-F1
#
_cell.length_a   1.000
_cell.length_b   1.000
_cell.length_c   1.000
_cell.angle_alpha   90.00
_cell.angle_beta   90.00
_cell.angle_gamma   90.00
#
_symmetry.space_group_name_H-M   'P 1'
#
loop_
_entity.id
_entity.type
_entity.pdbx_description
1 polymer ?
#
loop_
_entity_poly.entity_id
_entity_poly.type
_entity_poly.pdbx_seq_one_letter_code
_entity_poly.pdbx_strand_id
1 'polypeptide(L)'
;MCTGSLIAPNLVLTAAHCLYDPASGRAIDPTTIKFEAGLMGRRAKAARNIAKAVVHPGYRHSQRGGSLMGSDIAVLRLSRPINSNEIQPLRMSLNAARGDSVGVLSYNFTHATRPNLERSCEVLAKQRTTLVMSCLVDFGASGAPVLQVIPGHLPRLVSVISAKAALGSRRVSIGTALDSTLWRLMQQAG
;
A
#
# COMPACT_ATOMS: atom_id res chain seq x y z
N MET A 1 9.08 6.67 -6.29
CA MET A 1 8.74 5.24 -6.48
C MET A 1 7.91 4.79 -5.29
N CYS A 2 6.85 4.03 -5.53
CA CYS A 2 6.00 3.44 -4.49
C CYS A 2 5.68 1.99 -4.84
N THR A 3 5.13 1.27 -3.88
CA THR A 3 4.52 -0.05 -4.07
C THR A 3 2.99 0.09 -4.13
N GLY A 4 2.34 -0.81 -4.87
CA GLY A 4 0.89 -0.92 -4.92
C GLY A 4 0.44 -2.36 -4.98
N SER A 5 -0.84 -2.59 -4.67
CA SER A 5 -1.44 -3.92 -4.54
C SER A 5 -2.67 -4.07 -5.41
N LEU A 6 -2.73 -5.09 -6.25
CA LEU A 6 -3.96 -5.41 -6.99
C LEU A 6 -5.02 -5.94 -6.00
N ILE A 7 -6.15 -5.24 -5.86
CA ILE A 7 -7.27 -5.61 -4.95
C ILE A 7 -8.55 -6.02 -5.70
N ALA A 8 -8.61 -5.71 -7.00
CA ALA A 8 -9.58 -6.25 -7.96
C ALA A 8 -8.91 -6.30 -9.36
N PRO A 9 -9.46 -6.98 -10.37
CA PRO A 9 -8.81 -7.12 -11.69
C PRO A 9 -8.36 -5.80 -12.32
N ASN A 10 -9.02 -4.68 -12.00
CA ASN A 10 -8.71 -3.35 -12.50
C ASN A 10 -8.45 -2.31 -11.38
N LEU A 11 -8.32 -2.71 -10.12
CA LEU A 11 -8.12 -1.77 -9.00
C LEU A 11 -6.83 -2.07 -8.25
N VAL A 12 -6.03 -1.03 -8.02
CA VAL A 12 -4.78 -1.06 -7.25
C VAL A 12 -4.92 -0.19 -6.02
N LEU A 13 -4.55 -0.73 -4.86
CA LEU A 13 -4.43 0.00 -3.60
C LEU A 13 -3.00 0.50 -3.41
N THR A 14 -2.86 1.74 -2.95
CA THR A 14 -1.55 2.33 -2.59
C THR A 14 -1.75 3.42 -1.52
N ALA A 15 -0.65 4.08 -1.12
CA ALA A 15 -0.71 5.25 -0.25
C ALA A 15 -1.09 6.50 -1.04
N ALA A 16 -1.82 7.43 -0.42
CA ALA A 16 -2.24 8.65 -1.10
C ALA A 16 -1.07 9.56 -1.44
N HIS A 17 -0.06 9.65 -0.58
CA HIS A 17 1.13 10.47 -0.82
C HIS A 17 1.94 10.02 -2.06
N CYS A 18 1.75 8.78 -2.53
CA CYS A 18 2.37 8.31 -3.78
C CYS A 18 1.85 9.02 -5.04
N LEU A 19 0.75 9.76 -4.92
CA LEU A 19 0.16 10.56 -5.98
C LEU A 19 0.58 12.03 -5.94
N TYR A 20 1.59 12.35 -5.13
CA TYR A 20 2.13 13.69 -4.99
C TYR A 20 3.65 13.65 -5.15
N ASP A 21 4.19 14.63 -5.86
CA ASP A 21 5.62 14.78 -6.04
C ASP A 21 6.27 15.25 -4.72
N PRO A 22 7.26 14.53 -4.17
CA PRO A 22 7.81 14.85 -2.85
C PRO A 22 8.57 16.19 -2.80
N ALA A 23 9.09 16.67 -3.94
CA ALA A 23 9.85 17.91 -4.00
C ALA A 23 8.93 19.14 -4.11
N SER A 24 7.97 19.11 -5.02
CA SER A 24 7.06 20.22 -5.33
C SER A 24 5.73 20.18 -4.58
N GLY A 25 5.34 19.00 -4.06
CA GLY A 25 4.07 18.78 -3.36
C GLY A 25 2.86 18.77 -4.30
N ARG A 26 3.08 18.86 -5.61
CA ARG A 26 2.02 18.87 -6.63
C ARG A 26 1.47 17.47 -6.84
N ALA A 27 0.17 17.39 -7.10
CA ALA A 27 -0.45 16.15 -7.52
C ALA A 27 0.18 15.67 -8.85
N ILE A 28 0.48 14.38 -8.92
CA ILE A 28 0.96 13.69 -10.12
C ILE A 28 -0.25 13.38 -11.01
N ASP A 29 -0.13 13.62 -12.31
CA ASP A 29 -1.13 13.14 -13.28
C ASP A 29 -1.19 11.60 -13.23
N PRO A 30 -2.32 11.00 -12.83
CA PRO A 30 -2.43 9.55 -12.73
C PRO A 30 -2.12 8.83 -14.04
N THR A 31 -2.40 9.44 -15.20
CA THR A 31 -2.19 8.79 -16.51
C THR A 31 -0.73 8.54 -16.85
N THR A 32 0.19 9.21 -16.15
CA THR A 32 1.64 9.00 -16.25
C THR A 32 2.14 7.82 -15.42
N ILE A 33 1.29 7.27 -14.54
CA ILE A 33 1.63 6.17 -13.64
C ILE A 33 1.45 4.83 -14.33
N LYS A 34 2.46 3.97 -14.22
CA LYS A 34 2.43 2.58 -14.68
C LYS A 34 2.49 1.64 -13.48
N PHE A 35 1.54 0.69 -13.42
CA PHE A 35 1.55 -0.40 -12.45
C PHE A 35 2.15 -1.65 -13.07
N GLU A 36 3.20 -2.19 -12.44
CA GLU A 36 3.93 -3.38 -12.88
C GLU A 36 3.73 -4.52 -11.87
N ALA A 37 2.74 -5.38 -12.15
CA ALA A 37 2.37 -6.49 -11.29
C ALA A 37 3.34 -7.67 -11.45
N GLY A 38 3.83 -8.19 -10.33
CA GLY A 38 4.77 -9.31 -10.31
C GLY A 38 6.13 -8.99 -10.95
N LEU A 39 6.61 -7.75 -10.79
CA LEU A 39 7.92 -7.33 -11.28
C LEU A 39 9.06 -8.13 -10.62
N MET A 40 9.90 -8.75 -11.44
CA MET A 40 11.10 -9.44 -11.01
C MET A 40 12.23 -9.23 -12.01
N GLY A 41 13.28 -8.54 -11.59
CA GLY A 41 14.32 -8.03 -12.48
C GLY A 41 13.70 -7.11 -13.53
N ARG A 42 13.91 -7.41 -14.81
CA ARG A 42 13.43 -6.57 -15.92
C ARG A 42 12.03 -6.95 -16.42
N ARG A 43 11.38 -7.92 -15.79
CA ARG A 43 10.12 -8.51 -16.29
C ARG A 43 9.00 -8.36 -15.26
N ALA A 44 7.94 -7.67 -15.65
CA ALA A 44 6.65 -7.76 -14.98
C ALA A 44 5.83 -8.89 -15.60
N LYS A 45 4.95 -9.52 -14.82
CA LYS A 45 3.94 -10.43 -15.38
C LYS A 45 2.97 -9.59 -16.20
N ALA A 46 2.32 -8.62 -15.55
CA ALA A 46 1.43 -7.67 -16.20
C ALA A 46 1.88 -6.23 -15.96
N ALA A 47 1.70 -5.38 -16.97
CA ALA A 47 1.89 -3.94 -16.87
C ALA A 47 0.66 -3.20 -17.40
N ARG A 48 0.18 -2.19 -16.67
CA ARG A 48 -0.98 -1.37 -17.04
C ARG A 48 -0.74 0.10 -16.66
N ASN A 49 -1.21 1.01 -17.50
CA ASN A 49 -1.29 2.42 -17.11
C ASN A 49 -2.48 2.63 -16.18
N ILE A 50 -2.43 3.67 -15.36
CA ILE A 50 -3.55 4.10 -14.53
C ILE A 50 -4.45 5.03 -15.36
N ALA A 51 -5.76 4.83 -15.29
CA ALA A 51 -6.76 5.67 -15.96
C ALA A 51 -7.40 6.69 -15.00
N LYS A 52 -7.47 6.35 -13.70
CA LYS A 52 -8.07 7.21 -12.68
C LYS A 52 -7.42 6.94 -11.33
N ALA A 53 -7.29 7.97 -10.50
CA ALA A 53 -6.89 7.85 -9.11
C ALA A 53 -7.95 8.49 -8.21
N VAL A 54 -8.26 7.83 -7.10
CA VAL A 54 -9.17 8.32 -6.07
C VAL A 54 -8.43 8.31 -4.74
N VAL A 55 -8.19 9.49 -4.20
CA VAL A 55 -7.53 9.72 -2.91
C VAL A 55 -8.59 9.75 -1.81
N HIS A 56 -8.26 9.23 -0.63
CA HIS A 56 -9.14 9.32 0.53
C HIS A 56 -9.52 10.81 0.82
N PRO A 57 -10.81 11.14 1.03
CA PRO A 57 -11.26 12.53 1.15
C PRO A 57 -10.71 13.27 2.38
N GLY A 58 -10.31 12.53 3.41
CA GLY A 58 -9.61 13.07 4.59
C GLY A 58 -8.11 13.32 4.38
N TYR A 59 -7.52 12.86 3.28
CA TYR A 59 -6.10 13.06 3.01
C TYR A 59 -5.82 14.54 2.73
N ARG A 60 -4.81 15.08 3.39
CA ARG A 60 -4.29 16.42 3.14
C ARG A 60 -2.79 16.29 2.97
N HIS A 61 -2.33 16.52 1.74
CA HIS A 61 -0.91 16.48 1.46
C HIS A 61 -0.21 17.62 2.20
N SER A 62 0.81 17.30 2.99
CA SER A 62 1.63 18.29 3.69
C SER A 62 3.10 17.92 3.53
N GLN A 63 3.89 18.85 2.98
CA GLN A 63 5.34 18.71 2.89
C GLN A 63 6.03 18.80 4.26
N ARG A 64 5.35 19.32 5.29
CA ARG A 64 5.91 19.52 6.63
C ARG A 64 5.61 18.35 7.59
N GLY A 65 5.25 17.18 7.07
CA GLY A 65 5.15 15.94 7.86
C GLY A 65 3.85 15.79 8.67
N GLY A 66 2.79 16.52 8.34
CA GLY A 66 1.52 16.54 9.09
C GLY A 66 0.35 15.80 8.44
N SER A 67 0.58 14.98 7.40
CA SER A 67 -0.52 14.21 6.78
C SER A 67 -1.15 13.30 7.83
N LEU A 68 -2.48 13.31 7.95
CA LEU A 68 -3.22 12.40 8.82
C LEU A 68 -2.93 10.97 8.37
N MET A 69 -2.03 10.27 9.08
CA MET A 69 -1.56 8.92 8.74
C MET A 69 -2.72 7.93 8.55
N GLY A 70 -3.87 8.20 9.18
CA GLY A 70 -5.09 7.40 9.02
C GLY A 70 -5.85 7.56 7.70
N SER A 71 -5.44 8.50 6.85
CA SER A 71 -6.09 8.80 5.58
C SER A 71 -5.14 8.67 4.39
N ASP A 72 -3.92 8.19 4.62
CA ASP A 72 -2.91 8.04 3.58
C ASP A 72 -3.15 6.76 2.78
N ILE A 73 -4.23 6.76 1.99
CA ILE A 73 -4.69 5.64 1.17
C ILE A 73 -5.36 6.15 -0.10
N ALA A 74 -5.11 5.48 -1.21
CA ALA A 74 -5.71 5.79 -2.50
C ALA A 74 -5.98 4.50 -3.30
N VAL A 75 -7.03 4.55 -4.14
CA VAL A 75 -7.37 3.50 -5.09
C VAL A 75 -7.14 4.02 -6.50
N LEU A 76 -6.40 3.23 -7.29
CA LEU A 76 -6.10 3.52 -8.68
C LEU A 76 -6.88 2.55 -9.56
N ARG A 77 -7.50 3.04 -10.62
CA ARG A 77 -8.12 2.23 -11.67
C ARG A 77 -7.13 2.03 -12.81
N LEU A 78 -6.91 0.78 -13.19
CA LEU A 78 -6.14 0.40 -14.36
C LEU A 78 -6.89 0.73 -15.64
N SER A 79 -6.17 1.10 -16.70
CA SER A 79 -6.76 1.38 -18.03
C SER A 79 -7.42 0.16 -18.67
N ARG A 80 -6.96 -1.04 -18.32
CA ARG A 80 -7.59 -2.32 -18.67
C ARG A 80 -7.30 -3.35 -17.57
N PRO A 81 -8.18 -4.34 -17.34
CA PRO A 81 -7.98 -5.32 -16.29
C PRO A 81 -6.73 -6.19 -16.50
N ILE A 82 -6.25 -6.78 -15.42
CA ILE A 82 -5.27 -7.87 -15.39
C ILE A 82 -6.07 -9.17 -15.20
N ASN A 83 -5.72 -10.20 -15.98
CA ASN A 83 -6.39 -11.49 -15.89
C ASN A 83 -6.04 -12.15 -14.54
N SER A 84 -7.05 -12.63 -13.81
CA SER A 84 -6.85 -13.25 -12.50
C SER A 84 -6.06 -14.56 -12.54
N ASN A 85 -5.97 -15.22 -13.70
CA ASN A 85 -5.08 -16.38 -13.91
C ASN A 85 -3.60 -15.98 -13.96
N GLU A 86 -3.30 -14.72 -14.28
CA GLU A 86 -1.94 -14.19 -14.35
C GLU A 86 -1.50 -13.62 -13.00
N ILE A 87 -2.35 -12.78 -12.40
CA ILE A 87 -2.17 -12.19 -11.07
C ILE A 87 -3.51 -12.23 -10.34
N GLN A 88 -3.58 -12.96 -9.22
CA GLN A 88 -4.74 -12.95 -8.36
C GLN A 88 -4.77 -11.67 -7.51
N PRO A 89 -5.89 -10.93 -7.47
CA PRO A 89 -6.06 -9.82 -6.55
C PRO A 89 -5.99 -10.27 -5.08
N LEU A 90 -5.38 -9.45 -4.23
CA LEU A 90 -5.28 -9.70 -2.80
C LEU A 90 -6.65 -9.56 -2.14
N ARG A 91 -7.00 -10.55 -1.32
CA ARG A 91 -8.15 -10.48 -0.44
C ARG A 91 -7.84 -9.53 0.72
N MET A 92 -8.80 -8.67 1.05
CA MET A 92 -8.66 -7.69 2.13
C MET A 92 -9.31 -8.19 3.43
N SER A 93 -8.85 -7.68 4.56
CA SER A 93 -9.44 -7.89 5.88
C SER A 93 -9.34 -6.59 6.70
N LEU A 94 -10.42 -6.23 7.39
CA LEU A 94 -10.47 -5.05 8.27
C LEU A 94 -10.10 -5.39 9.73
N ASN A 95 -9.83 -6.67 9.98
CA ASN A 95 -9.79 -7.26 11.32
C ASN A 95 -8.38 -7.38 11.90
N ALA A 96 -7.40 -6.63 11.40
CA ALA A 96 -6.09 -6.61 12.04
C ALA A 96 -6.22 -6.19 13.52
N ALA A 97 -5.49 -6.85 14.40
CA ALA A 97 -5.47 -6.61 15.83
C ALA A 97 -4.03 -6.64 16.35
N ARG A 98 -3.83 -6.11 17.56
CA ARG A 98 -2.53 -6.18 18.25
C ARG A 98 -2.14 -7.65 18.44
N GLY A 99 -0.88 -7.97 18.16
CA GLY A 99 -0.33 -9.33 18.26
C GLY A 99 -0.44 -10.14 16.97
N ASP A 100 -1.16 -9.65 15.95
CA ASP A 100 -1.23 -10.35 14.67
C ASP A 100 0.15 -10.44 14.00
N SER A 101 0.50 -11.62 13.50
CA SER A 101 1.67 -11.81 12.64
C SER A 101 1.42 -11.22 11.25
N VAL A 102 2.30 -10.34 10.83
CA VAL A 102 2.21 -9.66 9.54
C VAL A 102 3.55 -9.67 8.80
N GLY A 103 3.48 -9.48 7.48
CA GLY A 103 4.64 -9.24 6.63
C GLY A 103 4.37 -8.11 5.64
N VAL A 104 5.44 -7.52 5.11
CA VAL A 104 5.37 -6.42 4.13
C VAL A 104 6.09 -6.84 2.86
N LEU A 105 5.35 -6.85 1.74
CA LEU A 105 5.92 -7.08 0.42
C LEU A 105 6.12 -5.73 -0.28
N SER A 106 7.35 -5.33 -0.56
CA SER A 106 7.67 -3.97 -1.04
C SER A 106 8.70 -3.97 -2.16
N TYR A 107 8.70 -2.90 -2.95
CA TYR A 107 9.84 -2.49 -3.78
C TYR A 107 10.43 -1.23 -3.15
N ASN A 108 11.74 -1.17 -2.97
CA ASN A 108 12.41 -0.04 -2.32
C ASN A 108 13.62 0.40 -3.15
N PHE A 109 14.26 1.53 -2.83
CA PHE A 109 15.33 2.06 -3.68
C PHE A 109 16.54 1.12 -3.85
N THR A 110 16.77 0.18 -2.93
CA THR A 110 17.82 -0.85 -3.07
C THR A 110 17.34 -2.09 -3.84
N HIS A 111 16.03 -2.32 -3.88
CA HIS A 111 15.36 -3.44 -4.55
C HIS A 111 14.26 -2.94 -5.48
N ALA A 112 14.58 -2.00 -6.37
CA ALA A 112 13.59 -1.33 -7.20
C ALA A 112 12.91 -2.25 -8.22
N THR A 113 13.54 -3.38 -8.53
CA THR A 113 13.11 -4.32 -9.56
C THR A 113 12.85 -5.73 -9.03
N ARG A 114 13.01 -5.97 -7.72
CA ARG A 114 12.76 -7.27 -7.11
C ARG A 114 11.97 -7.08 -5.82
N PRO A 115 10.96 -7.91 -5.54
CA PRO A 115 10.18 -7.77 -4.34
C PRO A 115 11.04 -8.10 -3.11
N ASN A 116 11.03 -7.21 -2.13
CA ASN A 116 11.56 -7.44 -0.80
C ASN A 116 10.41 -7.82 0.14
N LEU A 117 10.52 -8.98 0.79
CA LEU A 117 9.52 -9.46 1.73
C LEU A 117 10.08 -9.42 3.15
N GLU A 118 9.64 -8.44 3.92
CA GLU A 118 9.87 -8.37 5.36
C GLU A 118 8.88 -9.32 6.06
N ARG A 119 9.41 -10.27 6.84
CA ARG A 119 8.63 -11.32 7.52
C ARG A 119 8.75 -11.21 9.03
N SER A 120 7.96 -12.01 9.73
CA SER A 120 8.03 -12.15 11.20
C SER A 120 7.81 -10.83 11.94
N CYS A 121 7.02 -9.93 11.34
CA CYS A 121 6.58 -8.74 12.03
C CYS A 121 5.32 -9.03 12.84
N GLU A 122 5.00 -8.08 13.72
CA GLU A 122 3.79 -8.10 14.52
C GLU A 122 3.14 -6.72 14.53
N VAL A 123 1.82 -6.70 14.65
CA VAL A 123 1.08 -5.48 14.96
C VAL A 123 1.30 -5.14 16.44
N LEU A 124 2.00 -4.04 16.69
CA LEU A 124 2.32 -3.57 18.05
C LEU A 124 1.15 -2.82 18.68
N ALA A 125 0.43 -2.05 17.87
CA ALA A 125 -0.75 -1.32 18.26
C ALA A 125 -1.67 -1.07 17.06
N LYS A 126 -2.97 -1.00 17.33
CA LYS A 126 -3.99 -0.51 16.39
C LYS A 126 -4.67 0.70 17.00
N GLN A 127 -4.67 1.80 16.27
CA GLN A 127 -5.54 2.94 16.54
C GLN A 127 -6.71 2.90 15.55
N ARG A 128 -7.64 3.85 15.62
CA ARG A 128 -8.85 3.85 14.79
C ARG A 128 -8.58 3.65 13.29
N THR A 129 -7.55 4.32 12.78
CA THR A 129 -7.24 4.38 11.34
C THR A 129 -5.80 4.02 11.01
N THR A 130 -4.98 3.65 12.00
CA THR A 130 -3.55 3.36 11.81
C THR A 130 -3.14 2.07 12.50
N LEU A 131 -2.18 1.37 11.89
CA LEU A 131 -1.48 0.23 12.47
C LEU A 131 -0.03 0.63 12.73
N VAL A 132 0.47 0.37 13.93
CA VAL A 132 1.89 0.42 14.27
C VAL A 132 2.41 -1.00 14.28
N MET A 133 3.46 -1.27 13.51
CA MET A 133 4.00 -2.62 13.34
C MET A 133 5.51 -2.66 13.47
N SER A 134 6.05 -3.82 13.81
CA SER A 134 7.49 -4.03 13.96
C SER A 134 8.24 -4.19 12.64
N CYS A 135 7.55 -4.19 11.50
CA CYS A 135 8.20 -4.34 10.19
C CYS A 135 9.19 -3.22 9.93
N LEU A 136 10.40 -3.61 9.50
CA LEU A 136 11.40 -2.68 9.04
C LEU A 136 11.17 -2.42 7.56
N VAL A 137 10.99 -1.15 7.21
CA VAL A 137 10.74 -0.73 5.83
C VAL A 137 11.68 0.41 5.44
N ASP A 138 11.99 0.47 4.16
CA ASP A 138 12.83 1.51 3.56
C ASP A 138 12.09 2.32 2.51
N PHE A 139 12.73 3.41 2.07
CA PHE A 139 12.15 4.31 1.10
C PHE A 139 11.77 3.58 -0.19
N GLY A 140 10.54 3.81 -0.65
CA GLY A 140 9.88 3.10 -1.75
C GLY A 140 8.83 2.08 -1.29
N ALA A 141 8.88 1.62 -0.03
CA ALA A 141 7.86 0.75 0.55
C ALA A 141 6.51 1.43 0.77
N SER A 142 6.40 2.75 0.59
CA SER A 142 5.13 3.48 0.60
C SER A 142 4.08 2.82 -0.30
N GLY A 143 2.89 2.61 0.23
CA GLY A 143 1.79 1.89 -0.44
C GLY A 143 1.94 0.37 -0.48
N ALA A 144 3.02 -0.19 0.08
CA ALA A 144 3.21 -1.64 0.14
C ALA A 144 2.11 -2.32 0.96
N PRO A 145 1.62 -3.50 0.52
CA PRO A 145 0.67 -4.28 1.29
C PRO A 145 1.30 -4.77 2.59
N VAL A 146 0.57 -4.56 3.68
CA VAL A 146 0.76 -5.27 4.93
C VAL A 146 -0.16 -6.49 4.89
N LEU A 147 0.44 -7.68 4.96
CA LEU A 147 -0.23 -8.96 4.80
C LEU A 147 -0.30 -9.66 6.15
N GLN A 148 -1.51 -9.93 6.64
CA GLN A 148 -1.73 -10.81 7.79
C GLN A 148 -1.42 -12.25 7.38
N VAL A 149 -0.59 -12.92 8.17
CA VAL A 149 -0.13 -14.29 7.91
C VAL A 149 -0.70 -15.19 9.00
N ILE A 150 -1.60 -16.09 8.59
CA ILE A 150 -2.19 -17.11 9.46
C ILE A 150 -1.80 -18.48 8.90
N PRO A 151 -1.21 -19.38 9.70
CA PRO A 151 -0.87 -20.73 9.24
C PRO A 151 -2.06 -21.43 8.55
N GLY A 152 -1.79 -22.07 7.40
CA GLY A 152 -2.81 -22.77 6.61
C GLY A 152 -3.77 -21.87 5.81
N HIS A 153 -3.62 -20.54 5.86
CA HIS A 153 -4.51 -19.60 5.15
C HIS A 153 -3.73 -18.74 4.16
N LEU A 154 -4.39 -18.33 3.08
CA LEU A 154 -3.84 -17.32 2.17
C LEU A 154 -3.69 -15.97 2.89
N PRO A 155 -2.60 -15.22 2.65
CA PRO A 155 -2.41 -13.91 3.27
C PRO A 155 -3.52 -12.93 2.92
N ARG A 156 -3.88 -12.07 3.87
CA ARG A 156 -4.90 -11.03 3.67
C ARG A 156 -4.27 -9.65 3.82
N LEU A 157 -4.57 -8.75 2.89
CA LEU A 157 -4.17 -7.35 2.97
C LEU A 157 -4.98 -6.68 4.10
N VAL A 158 -4.27 -6.15 5.10
CA VAL A 158 -4.89 -5.52 6.29
C VAL A 158 -4.53 -4.04 6.46
N SER A 159 -3.54 -3.56 5.73
CA SER A 159 -3.10 -2.17 5.74
C SER A 159 -2.21 -1.91 4.53
N VAL A 160 -1.97 -0.62 4.24
CA VAL A 160 -0.89 -0.18 3.36
C VAL A 160 0.17 0.59 4.16
N ILE A 161 1.45 0.44 3.81
CA ILE A 161 2.53 1.20 4.45
C ILE A 161 2.39 2.68 4.10
N SER A 162 2.38 3.52 5.13
CA SER A 162 2.32 4.98 4.99
C SER A 162 3.68 5.61 5.32
N ALA A 163 4.26 5.27 6.48
CA ALA A 163 5.46 5.94 6.96
C ALA A 163 6.40 5.04 7.78
N LYS A 164 7.68 5.44 7.83
CA LYS A 164 8.67 4.98 8.80
C LYS A 164 8.53 5.78 10.09
N ALA A 165 8.70 5.14 11.25
CA ALA A 165 8.64 5.81 12.55
C ALA A 165 9.55 5.13 13.58
N ALA A 166 9.57 5.67 14.81
CA ALA A 166 10.28 5.08 15.94
C ALA A 166 9.42 5.15 17.22
N LEU A 167 9.51 4.13 18.06
CA LEU A 167 8.96 4.09 19.41
C LEU A 167 10.12 3.94 20.40
N GLY A 168 10.56 5.06 20.98
CA GLY A 168 11.85 5.11 21.69
C GLY A 168 13.00 4.80 20.72
N SER A 169 13.85 3.83 21.06
CA SER A 169 14.93 3.34 20.19
C SER A 169 14.48 2.30 19.15
N ARG A 170 13.25 1.77 19.26
CA ARG A 170 12.75 0.73 18.36
C ARG A 170 12.23 1.34 17.07
N ARG A 171 12.82 0.95 15.94
CA ARG A 171 12.27 1.27 14.60
C ARG A 171 10.94 0.52 14.40
N VAL A 172 9.95 1.24 13.88
CA VAL A 172 8.62 0.71 13.57
C VAL A 172 8.16 1.27 12.22
N SER A 173 7.11 0.68 11.67
CA SER A 173 6.39 1.25 10.54
C SER A 173 4.95 1.54 10.91
N ILE A 174 4.38 2.54 10.22
CA ILE A 174 3.00 2.95 10.36
C ILE A 174 2.30 2.66 9.03
N GLY A 175 1.16 1.99 9.13
CA GLY A 175 0.28 1.75 8.00
C GLY A 175 -1.10 2.36 8.21
N THR A 176 -1.76 2.66 7.10
CA THR A 176 -3.17 3.08 7.06
C THR A 176 -4.04 1.83 7.17
N ALA A 177 -4.78 1.71 8.26
CA ALA A 177 -5.70 0.59 8.47
C ALA A 177 -6.83 0.65 7.45
N LEU A 178 -7.26 -0.51 6.94
CA LEU A 178 -8.44 -0.56 6.08
C LEU A 178 -9.71 -0.42 6.93
N ASP A 179 -10.67 0.37 6.43
CA ASP A 179 -11.99 0.50 7.04
C ASP A 179 -13.08 0.59 5.95
N SER A 180 -14.31 0.95 6.37
CA SER A 180 -15.45 1.07 5.46
C SER A 180 -15.30 2.15 4.39
N THR A 181 -14.43 3.16 4.59
CA THR A 181 -14.21 4.23 3.61
C THR A 181 -13.58 3.69 2.34
N LEU A 182 -12.80 2.61 2.42
CA LEU A 182 -12.15 1.98 1.28
C LEU A 182 -13.15 1.54 0.22
N TRP A 183 -14.30 1.01 0.63
CA TRP A 183 -15.36 0.60 -0.31
C TRP A 183 -15.88 1.78 -1.14
N ARG A 184 -15.99 2.96 -0.53
CA ARG A 184 -16.39 4.19 -1.22
C ARG A 184 -15.32 4.61 -2.23
N LEU A 185 -14.03 4.50 -1.88
CA LEU A 185 -12.94 4.79 -2.81
C LEU A 185 -12.95 3.84 -4.00
N MET A 186 -13.20 2.54 -3.76
CA MET A 186 -13.32 1.54 -4.81
C MET A 186 -14.50 1.83 -5.76
N GLN A 187 -15.66 2.20 -5.22
CA GLN A 187 -16.83 2.60 -6.03
C GLN A 187 -16.56 3.86 -6.86
N GLN A 188 -15.92 4.86 -6.27
CA GLN A 188 -15.56 6.10 -6.98
C GLN A 188 -14.49 5.85 -8.05
N ALA A 189 -13.60 4.88 -7.85
CA ALA A 189 -12.58 4.51 -8.83
C ALA A 189 -13.16 3.66 -9.97
N GLY A 190 -14.21 2.88 -9.68
CA GLY A 190 -14.93 1.98 -10.59
C GLY A 190 -15.58 2.63 -11.80
#